data_AF-F2NT28-F1
#
_entry.id   AF-F2NT28-F1
#
_cell.length_a   1.000
_cell.length_b   1.000
_cell.length_c   1.000
_cell.angle_alpha   90.00
_cell.angle_beta   90.00
_cell.angle_gamma   90.00
#
_symmetry.space_group_name_H-M   'P 1'
#
loop_
_entity.id
_entity.type
_entity.pdbx_description
1 polymer ?
#
loop_
_entity_poly.entity_id
_entity_poly.type
_entity_poly.pdbx_seq_one_letter_code
_entity_poly.pdbx_strand_id
1 'polypeptide(L)'
;MKNFKQYQYRRIMTKENKVADGDYKIEDSVTIRVKNGFLNDTTDEEGNLLPAIETTDGTHIEHWKNGVLHCDNEPAVIDHIDNYEEWWHNGLQVPSKK
;
A
#
# COMPACT_ATOMS: atom_id res chain seq x y z
N MET A 1 5.48 -7.87 11.58
CA MET A 1 4.82 -6.61 11.13
C MET A 1 3.31 -6.79 10.86
N LYS A 2 2.51 -5.72 10.79
CA LYS A 2 1.05 -5.77 10.53
C LYS A 2 0.79 -6.29 9.10
N ASN A 3 0.00 -7.35 8.98
CA ASN A 3 -0.40 -7.90 7.69
C ASN A 3 -1.56 -7.06 7.12
N PHE A 4 -1.28 -6.20 6.14
CA PHE A 4 -2.31 -5.40 5.47
C PHE A 4 -2.98 -6.14 4.30
N LYS A 5 -2.50 -7.34 3.93
CA LYS A 5 -3.10 -8.19 2.88
C LYS A 5 -4.56 -8.54 3.15
N GLN A 6 -4.98 -8.52 4.42
CA GLN A 6 -6.39 -8.67 4.80
C GLN A 6 -7.32 -7.58 4.22
N TYR A 7 -6.76 -6.45 3.78
CA TYR A 7 -7.48 -5.35 3.15
C TYR A 7 -7.69 -5.54 1.63
N GLN A 8 -7.22 -6.66 1.05
CA GLN A 8 -7.59 -7.01 -0.32
C GLN A 8 -9.11 -6.99 -0.49
N TYR A 9 -9.58 -6.23 -1.47
CA TYR A 9 -11.00 -6.04 -1.80
C TYR A 9 -11.85 -5.41 -0.68
N ARG A 10 -11.22 -4.85 0.37
CA ARG A 10 -11.93 -4.22 1.49
C ARG A 10 -12.02 -2.71 1.28
N ARG A 11 -13.23 -2.19 1.48
CA ARG A 11 -13.47 -0.75 1.47
C ARG A 11 -13.22 -0.16 2.86
N ILE A 12 -12.34 0.84 2.91
CA ILE A 12 -12.00 1.62 4.09
C ILE A 12 -13.03 2.74 4.23
N MET A 13 -13.55 2.87 5.45
CA MET A 13 -14.51 3.90 5.84
C MET A 13 -13.90 4.78 6.93
N THR A 14 -14.21 6.07 6.91
CA THR A 14 -13.83 7.00 7.99
C THR A 14 -14.68 6.76 9.24
N LYS A 15 -14.31 7.39 10.36
CA LYS A 15 -15.06 7.31 11.63
C LYS A 15 -16.49 7.84 11.51
N GLU A 16 -16.73 8.72 10.54
CA GLU A 16 -18.03 9.31 10.21
C GLU A 16 -18.83 8.45 9.21
N ASN A 17 -18.43 7.19 8.97
CA ASN A 17 -19.03 6.28 7.99
C ASN A 17 -19.04 6.81 6.55
N LYS A 18 -18.04 7.62 6.17
CA LYS A 18 -17.84 8.05 4.79
C LYS A 18 -16.80 7.16 4.10
N VAL A 19 -16.88 7.02 2.79
CA VAL A 19 -15.84 6.33 2.01
C VAL A 19 -14.55 7.12 2.13
N ALA A 20 -13.47 6.47 2.55
CA ALA A 20 -12.17 7.12 2.71
C ALA A 20 -11.56 7.47 1.34
N ASP A 21 -10.98 8.66 1.24
CA ASP A 21 -10.33 9.16 0.04
C ASP A 21 -9.27 10.21 0.43
N GLY A 22 -8.05 10.05 -0.04
CA GLY A 22 -6.87 10.86 0.29
C GLY A 22 -5.82 10.14 1.14
N ASP A 23 -4.90 10.94 1.66
CA ASP A 23 -3.74 10.49 2.45
C ASP A 23 -4.01 10.63 3.96
N TYR A 24 -3.77 9.56 4.70
CA TYR A 24 -4.00 9.45 6.13
C TYR A 24 -2.69 9.15 6.85
N LYS A 25 -2.24 10.08 7.68
CA LYS A 25 -1.03 9.90 8.51
C LYS A 25 -1.41 9.35 9.89
N ILE A 26 -0.79 8.25 10.27
CA ILE A 26 -0.96 7.61 11.58
C ILE A 26 0.30 7.89 12.39
N GLU A 27 0.13 8.65 13.48
CA GLU A 27 1.20 8.95 14.46
C GLU A 27 2.48 9.49 13.79
N ASP A 28 2.34 10.21 12.66
CA ASP A 28 3.42 10.71 11.81
C ASP A 28 4.46 9.66 11.37
N SER A 29 4.12 8.38 11.52
CA SER A 29 5.03 7.26 11.32
C SER A 29 4.65 6.43 10.10
N VAL A 30 3.36 6.41 9.75
CA VAL A 30 2.83 5.66 8.59
C VAL A 30 1.90 6.55 7.78
N THR A 31 2.11 6.59 6.48
CA THR A 31 1.17 7.18 5.52
C THR A 31 0.36 6.06 4.87
N ILE A 32 -0.96 6.19 4.88
CA ILE A 32 -1.90 5.31 4.20
C ILE A 32 -2.66 6.12 3.16
N ARG A 33 -2.60 5.70 1.91
CA ARG A 33 -3.25 6.37 0.78
C ARG A 33 -4.42 5.55 0.30
N VAL A 34 -5.55 6.22 0.15
CA VAL A 34 -6.83 5.59 -0.17
C VAL A 34 -7.49 6.37 -1.31
N LYS A 35 -8.05 5.64 -2.28
CA LYS A 35 -8.83 6.21 -3.38
C LYS A 35 -10.14 5.45 -3.51
N ASN A 36 -11.28 6.16 -3.48
CA ASN A 36 -12.62 5.57 -3.51
C ASN A 36 -12.85 4.45 -2.47
N GLY A 37 -12.19 4.56 -1.31
CA GLY A 37 -12.24 3.61 -0.21
C GLY A 37 -11.29 2.43 -0.35
N PHE A 38 -10.40 2.39 -1.34
CA PHE A 38 -9.46 1.28 -1.51
C PHE A 38 -8.03 1.76 -1.36
N LEU A 39 -7.15 0.94 -0.77
CA LEU A 39 -5.72 1.18 -0.81
C LEU A 39 -5.28 1.33 -2.27
N ASN A 40 -4.57 2.42 -2.55
CA ASN A 40 -4.18 2.77 -3.90
C ASN A 40 -2.92 3.62 -3.87
N ASP A 41 -1.95 3.24 -4.68
CA ASP A 41 -0.80 4.07 -4.97
C ASP A 41 -1.28 5.37 -5.62
N THR A 42 -0.49 6.42 -5.44
CA THR A 42 -0.74 7.72 -6.07
C THR A 42 0.56 8.21 -6.70
N THR A 43 0.51 9.40 -7.30
CA THR A 43 1.70 10.09 -7.79
C THR A 43 1.79 11.47 -7.15
N ASP A 44 2.99 11.94 -6.86
CA ASP A 44 3.21 13.33 -6.45
C ASP A 44 3.12 14.30 -7.64
N GLU A 45 3.37 15.59 -7.38
CA GLU A 45 3.33 16.65 -8.40
C GLU A 45 4.43 16.50 -9.48
N GLU A 46 5.53 15.81 -9.15
CA GLU A 46 6.64 15.54 -10.06
C GLU A 46 6.43 14.25 -10.88
N GLY A 47 5.38 13.48 -10.55
CA GLY A 47 5.03 12.22 -11.20
C GLY A 47 5.74 11.02 -10.61
N ASN A 48 6.38 11.15 -9.44
CA ASN A 48 6.96 10.01 -8.74
C ASN A 48 5.83 9.15 -8.15
N LEU A 49 5.95 7.83 -8.29
CA LEU A 49 5.02 6.88 -7.69
C LEU A 49 5.18 6.90 -6.17
N LEU A 50 4.06 7.03 -5.47
CA LEU A 50 4.00 6.93 -4.01
C LEU A 50 3.20 5.67 -3.63
N PRO A 51 3.75 4.78 -2.80
CA PRO A 51 3.07 3.55 -2.38
C PRO A 51 1.82 3.85 -1.55
N ALA A 52 0.85 2.94 -1.59
CA ALA A 52 -0.38 3.08 -0.81
C ALA A 52 -0.14 3.01 0.70
N ILE A 53 0.91 2.31 1.13
CA ILE A 53 1.34 2.27 2.53
C ILE A 53 2.85 2.51 2.55
N GLU A 54 3.32 3.43 3.38
CA GLU A 54 4.74 3.59 3.67
C GLU A 54 4.97 4.07 5.09
N THR A 55 6.07 3.61 5.70
CA THR A 55 6.61 4.24 6.90
C THR A 55 7.43 5.47 6.52
N THR A 56 7.48 6.46 7.41
CA THR A 56 8.22 7.71 7.15
C THR A 56 9.73 7.53 7.06
N ASP A 57 10.26 6.43 7.61
CA ASP A 57 11.66 6.03 7.47
C ASP A 57 11.92 5.14 6.24
N GLY A 58 10.88 4.81 5.47
CA GLY A 58 10.97 3.97 4.28
C GLY A 58 11.29 2.50 4.56
N THR A 59 11.29 2.07 5.83
CA THR A 59 11.60 0.68 6.20
C THR A 59 10.55 -0.32 5.72
N HIS A 60 9.31 0.12 5.56
CA HIS A 60 8.22 -0.70 5.05
C HIS A 60 7.40 0.05 4.02
N ILE A 61 7.17 -0.60 2.88
CA ILE A 61 6.29 -0.09 1.83
C ILE A 61 5.37 -1.19 1.29
N GLU A 62 4.16 -0.81 0.91
CA GLU A 62 3.24 -1.67 0.16
C GLU A 62 2.59 -0.94 -1.02
N HIS A 63 2.64 -1.57 -2.19
CA HIS A 63 2.04 -1.12 -3.43
C HIS A 63 0.67 -1.75 -3.65
N TRP A 64 -0.34 -0.90 -3.79
CA TRP A 64 -1.73 -1.30 -4.00
C TRP A 64 -2.35 -0.59 -5.20
N LYS A 65 -3.22 -1.30 -5.92
CA LYS A 65 -3.96 -0.76 -7.06
C LYS A 65 -5.41 -1.18 -6.97
N ASN A 66 -6.29 -0.21 -6.75
CA ASN A 66 -7.72 -0.44 -6.60
C ASN A 66 -8.06 -1.52 -5.53
N GLY A 67 -7.33 -1.50 -4.42
CA GLY A 67 -7.60 -2.36 -3.26
C GLY A 67 -7.03 -3.77 -3.38
N VAL A 68 -6.09 -4.02 -4.29
CA VAL A 68 -5.30 -5.26 -4.32
C VAL A 68 -3.81 -4.96 -4.41
N LEU A 69 -2.99 -5.83 -3.82
CA LEU A 69 -1.54 -5.76 -3.98
C LEU A 69 -1.15 -5.95 -5.44
N HIS A 70 -0.14 -5.19 -5.89
CA HIS A 70 0.38 -5.26 -7.26
C HIS A 70 1.89 -4.99 -7.34
N CYS A 71 2.55 -5.60 -8.32
CA CYS A 71 4.00 -5.53 -8.57
C CYS A 71 4.26 -5.19 -10.06
N ASP A 72 3.83 -4.01 -10.50
CA ASP A 72 3.98 -3.60 -11.91
C ASP A 72 5.48 -3.50 -12.29
N ASN A 73 6.32 -2.90 -11.45
CA ASN A 73 7.76 -2.71 -11.70
C ASN A 73 8.69 -3.27 -10.60
N GLU A 74 8.18 -3.45 -9.38
CA GLU A 74 8.94 -3.77 -8.17
C GLU A 74 8.12 -4.66 -7.22
N PRO A 75 8.71 -5.27 -6.16
CA PRO A 75 7.95 -6.06 -5.20
C PRO A 75 6.78 -5.26 -4.64
N ALA A 76 5.64 -5.92 -4.43
CA ALA A 76 4.44 -5.26 -3.92
C ALA A 76 4.55 -4.94 -2.42
N VAL A 77 5.38 -5.70 -1.69
CA VAL A 77 5.66 -5.47 -0.28
C VAL A 77 7.16 -5.56 -0.09
N ILE A 78 7.75 -4.56 0.57
CA ILE A 78 9.15 -4.58 0.98
C ILE A 78 9.21 -4.27 2.47
N ASP A 79 10.00 -5.04 3.20
CA ASP A 79 10.35 -4.77 4.58
C ASP A 79 11.86 -4.92 4.82
N HIS A 80 12.49 -3.83 5.24
CA HIS A 80 13.92 -3.79 5.49
C HIS A 80 14.31 -4.25 6.90
N ILE A 81 13.37 -4.33 7.84
CA ILE A 81 13.63 -4.74 9.23
C ILE A 81 13.69 -6.27 9.33
N ASP A 82 12.66 -6.92 8.80
CA ASP A 82 12.50 -8.37 8.70
C ASP A 82 13.17 -8.95 7.43
N ASN A 83 13.72 -8.07 6.57
CA ASN A 83 14.49 -8.40 5.35
C ASN A 83 13.74 -9.36 4.42
N TYR A 84 12.54 -8.97 3.99
CA TYR A 84 11.76 -9.74 3.04
C TYR A 84 11.07 -8.85 2.01
N GLU A 85 10.72 -9.48 0.90
CA GLU A 85 9.92 -8.89 -0.16
C GLU A 85 8.83 -9.88 -0.60
N GLU A 86 7.70 -9.36 -1.05
CA GLU A 86 6.64 -10.17 -1.64
C GLU A 86 6.19 -9.61 -2.99
N TRP A 87 5.94 -10.51 -3.92
CA TRP A 87 5.50 -10.18 -5.27
C TRP A 87 4.03 -10.56 -5.44
N TRP A 88 3.24 -9.67 -6.01
CA TRP A 88 1.79 -9.82 -6.13
C TRP A 88 1.29 -9.28 -7.45
N HIS A 89 0.49 -10.03 -8.20
CA HIS A 89 -0.14 -9.56 -9.42
C HIS A 89 -1.66 -9.65 -9.28
N ASN A 90 -2.33 -8.49 -9.29
CA ASN A 90 -3.79 -8.38 -9.12
C ASN A 90 -4.30 -9.13 -7.87
N GLY A 91 -3.62 -8.96 -6.74
CA GLY A 91 -3.99 -9.58 -5.47
C GLY A 91 -3.69 -11.08 -5.36
N LEU A 92 -2.93 -11.64 -6.30
CA LEU A 92 -2.42 -13.01 -6.24
C LEU A 92 -0.91 -12.99 -6.01
N GLN A 93 -0.45 -13.69 -4.98
CA GLN A 93 0.98 -13.82 -4.72
C GLN A 93 1.65 -14.62 -5.84
N VAL A 94 2.79 -14.13 -6.32
CA VAL A 94 3.60 -14.78 -7.36
C VAL A 94 5.03 -15.01 -6.86
N PRO A 95 5.78 -15.95 -7.46
CA PRO A 95 7.20 -16.10 -7.16
C PRO A 95 7.96 -14.80 -7.46
N SER A 96 9.06 -14.56 -6.73
CA SER A 96 9.91 -13.39 -7.00
C SER A 96 10.48 -13.43 -8.42
N LYS A 97 10.55 -12.26 -9.06
CA LYS A 97 11.26 -12.11 -10.33
C LYS A 97 12.76 -12.14 -10.03
N LYS A 98 13.42 -13.25 -10.33
CA LYS A 98 14.89 -13.38 -10.29
C LYS A 98 15.56 -12.77 -11.50
#